data_AF-A0A660PZV3-F1
#
_entry.id   AF-A0A660PZV3-F1
#
_cell.length_a   1.000
_cell.length_b   1.000
_cell.length_c   1.000
_cell.angle_alpha   90.00
_cell.angle_beta   90.00
_cell.angle_gamma   90.00
#
_symmetry.space_group_name_H-M   'P 1'
#
loop_
_entity.id
_entity.type
_entity.pdbx_description
1 polymer ?
#
loop_
_entity_poly.entity_id
_entity_poly.type
_entity_poly.pdbx_seq_one_letter_code
_entity_poly.pdbx_strand_id
1 'polypeptide(L)'
;MQRACVIVLVFITVGFCTSSAVAQFEDFEDDVQTHTLYDMPPRQLVDVPTAGTLTKGHFDLALRLYANGGALAYTDIGLSNRLMIGVSYGGTETVSDRDPDWNPRIGFSLKFRLIDELEYFPGVAIGYSDQGYGAWHGDMERFDFKSRGFYAVTSRSFYFYKWTAGWHV
;
A
#
# COMPACT_ATOMS: atom_id res chain seq x y z
N MET A 1 33.38 24.05 47.83
CA MET A 1 32.85 22.69 47.54
C MET A 1 31.61 22.69 46.64
N GLN A 2 30.71 23.67 46.73
CA GLN A 2 29.43 23.70 45.98
C GLN A 2 29.56 23.85 44.45
N ARG A 3 30.60 24.54 43.94
CA ARG A 3 30.83 24.76 42.50
C ARG A 3 31.31 23.52 41.73
N ALA A 4 32.04 22.62 42.38
CA ALA A 4 32.50 21.37 41.76
C ALA A 4 31.33 20.38 41.58
N CYS A 5 30.37 20.38 42.50
CA CYS A 5 29.21 19.49 42.47
C CYS A 5 28.24 19.84 41.32
N VAL A 6 28.03 21.13 41.04
CA VAL A 6 27.17 21.58 39.92
C VAL A 6 27.78 21.22 38.56
N ILE A 7 29.10 21.37 38.41
CA ILE A 7 29.78 21.04 37.15
C ILE A 7 29.69 19.53 36.88
N VAL A 8 29.95 18.68 37.88
CA VAL A 8 29.84 17.23 37.74
C VAL A 8 28.39 16.79 37.44
N LEU A 9 27.39 17.43 38.05
CA LEU A 9 25.98 17.13 37.78
C LEU A 9 25.58 17.48 36.34
N VAL A 10 26.04 18.62 35.83
CA VAL A 10 25.77 19.05 34.44
C VAL A 10 26.41 18.07 33.44
N PHE A 11 27.67 17.68 33.65
CA PHE A 11 28.33 16.71 32.78
C PHE A 11 27.66 15.33 32.78
N ILE A 12 27.16 14.87 33.93
CA ILE A 12 26.41 13.60 34.03
C ILE A 12 25.06 13.70 33.30
N THR A 13 24.32 14.81 33.47
CA THR A 13 23.04 15.00 32.78
C THR A 13 23.19 15.15 31.27
N VAL A 14 24.25 15.84 30.81
CA VAL A 14 24.54 15.98 29.38
C VAL A 14 24.96 14.64 28.79
N GLY A 15 25.82 13.88 29.48
CA GLY A 15 26.23 12.53 29.06
C GLY A 15 25.06 11.55 28.96
N PHE A 16 24.14 11.58 29.93
CA PHE A 16 22.95 10.73 29.94
C PHE A 16 21.94 11.11 28.84
N CYS A 17 21.81 12.41 28.55
CA CYS A 17 20.94 12.89 27.47
C CYS A 17 21.50 12.51 26.08
N THR A 18 22.85 12.51 25.94
CA THR A 18 23.50 12.07 24.70
C THR A 18 23.37 10.56 24.47
N SER A 19 23.37 9.71 25.51
CA SER A 19 23.18 8.26 25.30
C SER A 19 21.75 7.90 24.91
N SER A 20 20.74 8.61 25.44
CA SER A 20 19.36 8.45 24.98
C SER A 20 19.16 8.94 23.54
N ALA A 21 19.80 10.05 23.16
CA ALA A 21 19.69 10.58 21.80
C ALA A 21 20.39 9.68 20.76
N VAL A 22 21.55 9.09 21.11
CA VAL A 22 22.26 8.13 20.26
C VAL A 22 21.48 6.83 20.13
N ALA A 23 20.90 6.30 21.23
CA ALA A 23 20.05 5.11 21.16
C ALA A 23 18.79 5.31 20.29
N GLN A 24 18.18 6.51 20.34
CA GLN A 24 17.06 6.85 19.46
C GLN A 24 17.46 7.02 17.99
N PHE A 25 18.73 7.32 17.71
CA PHE A 25 19.25 7.47 16.35
C PHE A 25 19.62 6.11 15.75
N GLU A 26 20.21 5.20 16.55
CA GLU A 26 20.47 3.81 16.16
C GLU A 26 19.17 3.04 15.86
N ASP A 27 18.10 3.22 16.65
CA ASP A 27 16.77 2.65 16.37
C ASP A 27 16.16 3.18 15.05
N PHE A 28 16.52 4.40 14.61
CA PHE A 28 16.05 4.98 13.35
C PHE A 28 16.89 4.51 12.15
N GLU A 29 18.19 4.29 12.34
CA GLU A 29 19.09 3.80 11.30
C GLU A 29 18.88 2.30 10.99
N ASP A 30 18.53 1.48 11.99
CA ASP A 30 18.16 0.06 11.80
C ASP A 30 16.76 -0.13 11.16
N ASP A 31 15.87 0.87 11.26
CA ASP A 31 14.51 0.88 10.68
C ASP A 31 14.46 1.39 9.22
N VAL A 32 15.59 1.83 8.66
CA VAL A 32 15.71 1.94 7.20
C VAL A 32 15.92 0.54 6.61
N GLN A 33 14.96 -0.34 6.86
CA GLN A 33 14.83 -1.62 6.17
C GLN A 33 14.69 -1.30 4.68
N THR A 34 15.73 -1.58 3.91
CA THR A 34 15.69 -1.58 2.45
C THR A 34 14.86 -2.78 2.01
N HIS A 35 13.54 -2.69 2.20
CA HIS A 35 12.60 -3.69 1.74
C HIS A 35 12.79 -3.85 0.24
N THR A 36 13.32 -5.01 -0.15
CA THR A 36 13.38 -5.37 -1.56
C THR A 36 11.96 -5.63 -2.04
N LEU A 37 11.72 -5.55 -3.36
CA LEU A 37 10.42 -5.91 -3.94
C LEU A 37 9.93 -7.32 -3.56
N TYR A 38 10.82 -8.17 -3.04
CA TYR A 38 10.51 -9.52 -2.57
C TYR A 38 9.91 -9.58 -1.16
N ASP A 39 10.12 -8.56 -0.31
CA ASP A 39 9.54 -8.52 1.03
C ASP A 39 8.06 -8.13 1.02
N MET A 40 7.63 -7.39 -0.01
CA MET A 40 6.26 -6.91 -0.11
C MET A 40 5.41 -7.96 -0.82
N PRO A 41 4.33 -8.45 -0.18
CA PRO A 41 3.44 -9.38 -0.85
C PRO A 41 2.78 -8.67 -2.05
N PRO A 42 2.66 -9.35 -3.22
CA PRO A 42 1.95 -8.78 -4.36
C PRO A 42 0.52 -8.46 -3.93
N ARG A 43 0.01 -7.27 -4.26
CA ARG A 43 -1.33 -6.80 -3.86
C ARG A 43 -2.41 -7.07 -4.90
N GLN A 44 -1.98 -7.22 -6.15
CA GLN A 44 -2.81 -7.44 -7.32
C GLN A 44 -2.05 -8.33 -8.31
N LEU A 45 -2.75 -9.27 -8.93
CA LEU A 45 -2.26 -10.13 -9.99
C LEU A 45 -3.25 -10.07 -11.15
N VAL A 46 -2.84 -9.43 -12.25
CA VAL A 46 -3.64 -9.31 -13.50
C VAL A 46 -5.11 -8.98 -13.20
N ASP A 47 -5.36 -7.74 -12.80
CA ASP A 47 -6.67 -7.22 -12.39
C ASP A 47 -7.28 -7.79 -11.11
N VAL A 48 -6.88 -8.98 -10.65
CA VAL A 48 -7.44 -9.64 -9.46
C VAL A 48 -6.66 -9.24 -8.21
N PRO A 49 -7.32 -8.83 -7.10
CA PRO A 49 -6.63 -8.58 -5.85
C PRO A 49 -6.08 -9.89 -5.27
N THR A 50 -5.05 -9.81 -4.44
CA THR A 50 -4.54 -10.91 -3.62
C THR A 50 -4.92 -10.70 -2.14
N ALA A 51 -4.54 -11.58 -1.20
CA ALA A 51 -4.65 -11.27 0.23
C ALA A 51 -3.52 -10.35 0.75
N GLY A 52 -2.54 -10.00 -0.10
CA GLY A 52 -1.44 -9.09 0.24
C GLY A 52 -1.92 -7.67 0.51
N THR A 53 -1.29 -7.00 1.47
CA THR A 53 -1.55 -5.61 1.88
C THR A 53 -0.22 -4.95 2.09
N LEU A 54 -0.20 -3.63 1.97
CA LEU A 54 0.98 -2.83 2.19
C LEU A 54 1.37 -2.84 3.69
N THR A 55 2.66 -2.84 3.97
CA THR A 55 3.23 -2.73 5.32
C THR A 55 2.97 -1.33 5.87
N LYS A 56 2.99 -1.18 7.20
CA LYS A 56 2.74 0.11 7.86
C LYS A 56 3.73 1.18 7.34
N GLY A 57 3.22 2.38 7.05
CA GLY A 57 4.04 3.53 6.66
C GLY A 57 4.51 3.51 5.20
N HIS A 58 4.18 2.47 4.44
CA HIS A 58 4.51 2.37 3.04
C HIS A 58 3.37 2.92 2.18
N PHE A 59 3.72 3.37 0.98
CA PHE A 59 2.79 3.84 -0.03
C PHE A 59 3.08 3.16 -1.37
N ASP A 60 2.05 3.02 -2.19
CA ASP A 60 2.15 2.54 -3.56
C ASP A 60 1.53 3.55 -4.51
N LEU A 61 2.20 3.73 -5.64
CA LEU A 61 1.75 4.58 -6.74
C LEU A 61 1.70 3.75 -8.00
N ALA A 62 0.51 3.61 -8.57
CA ALA A 62 0.31 2.86 -9.81
C ALA A 62 -0.40 3.73 -10.86
N LEU A 63 0.07 3.62 -12.10
CA LEU A 63 -0.59 4.19 -13.26
C LEU A 63 -1.07 3.06 -14.17
N ARG A 64 -2.36 3.07 -14.49
CA ARG A 64 -2.98 2.15 -15.44
C ARG A 64 -3.37 2.89 -16.70
N LEU A 65 -2.88 2.40 -17.83
CA LEU A 65 -3.34 2.81 -19.15
C LEU A 65 -4.34 1.79 -19.68
N TYR A 66 -5.40 2.27 -20.31
CA TYR A 66 -6.45 1.44 -20.90
C TYR A 66 -6.95 2.03 -22.23
N ALA A 67 -7.89 1.35 -22.88
CA ALA A 67 -8.40 1.74 -24.19
C ALA A 67 -8.94 3.19 -24.23
N ASN A 68 -9.06 3.75 -25.43
CA ASN A 68 -9.49 5.14 -25.67
C ASN A 68 -8.55 6.21 -25.07
N GLY A 69 -7.25 5.91 -24.95
CA GLY A 69 -6.26 6.83 -24.38
C GLY A 69 -6.51 7.13 -22.90
N GLY A 70 -7.19 6.23 -22.19
CA GLY A 70 -7.53 6.42 -20.79
C GLY A 70 -6.35 6.14 -19.86
N ALA A 71 -6.24 6.96 -18.81
CA ALA A 71 -5.25 6.83 -17.76
C ALA A 71 -5.94 6.88 -16.38
N LEU A 72 -5.45 6.07 -15.45
CA LEU A 72 -5.97 6.00 -14.09
C LEU A 72 -4.80 5.88 -13.11
N ALA A 73 -4.72 6.82 -12.18
CA ALA A 73 -3.74 6.82 -11.11
C ALA A 73 -4.34 6.22 -9.84
N TYR A 74 -3.56 5.41 -9.16
CA TYR A 74 -3.88 4.82 -7.86
C TYR A 74 -2.81 5.21 -6.86
N THR A 75 -3.24 5.56 -5.66
CA THR A 75 -2.39 5.80 -4.51
C THR A 75 -2.93 4.99 -3.35
N ASP A 76 -2.18 3.98 -2.90
CA ASP A 76 -2.52 3.17 -1.73
C ASP A 76 -1.53 3.43 -0.60
N ILE A 77 -2.00 3.40 0.65
CA ILE A 77 -1.19 3.59 1.86
C ILE A 77 -1.49 2.46 2.85
N GLY A 78 -0.43 1.88 3.40
CA GLY A 78 -0.50 0.91 4.49
C GLY A 78 -0.62 1.61 5.84
N LEU A 79 -1.83 1.66 6.40
CA LEU A 79 -2.04 2.18 7.77
C LEU A 79 -1.52 1.21 8.83
N SER A 80 -1.59 -0.08 8.54
CA SER A 80 -1.00 -1.15 9.35
C SER A 80 -0.61 -2.33 8.46
N ASN A 81 0.09 -3.31 9.02
CA ASN A 81 0.47 -4.54 8.30
C ASN A 81 -0.74 -5.37 7.81
N ARG A 82 -1.97 -5.00 8.19
CA ARG A 82 -3.23 -5.65 7.79
C ARG A 82 -4.25 -4.71 7.16
N LEU A 83 -4.11 -3.38 7.31
CA LEU A 83 -5.07 -2.39 6.84
C LEU A 83 -4.43 -1.47 5.81
N MET A 84 -5.03 -1.42 4.64
CA MET A 84 -4.64 -0.55 3.53
C MET A 84 -5.84 0.27 3.09
N ILE A 85 -5.59 1.55 2.79
CA ILE A 85 -6.55 2.46 2.18
C ILE A 85 -5.96 3.01 0.90
N GLY A 86 -6.80 3.42 -0.03
CA GLY A 86 -6.32 4.08 -1.23
C GLY A 86 -7.36 4.96 -1.89
N VAL A 87 -6.85 5.78 -2.79
CA VAL A 87 -7.60 6.69 -3.62
C VAL A 87 -7.18 6.52 -5.07
N SER A 88 -8.09 6.82 -5.98
CA SER A 88 -7.84 6.67 -7.40
C SER A 88 -8.61 7.70 -8.20
N TYR A 89 -8.00 8.20 -9.26
CA TYR A 89 -8.61 9.18 -10.14
C TYR A 89 -8.00 9.11 -11.53
N GLY A 90 -8.84 9.35 -12.54
CA GLY A 90 -8.45 9.20 -13.93
C GLY A 90 -9.54 9.66 -14.87
N GLY A 91 -9.35 9.34 -16.14
CA GLY A 91 -10.27 9.68 -17.21
C GLY A 91 -9.91 8.98 -18.51
N THR A 92 -10.81 9.08 -19.48
CA THR A 92 -10.57 8.71 -20.87
C THR A 92 -9.95 9.87 -21.64
N GLU A 93 -9.30 9.58 -22.77
CA GLU A 93 -8.77 10.60 -23.68
C GLU A 93 -7.65 11.47 -23.08
N THR A 94 -7.13 11.10 -21.90
CA THR A 94 -6.03 11.79 -21.23
C THR A 94 -4.72 11.73 -22.01
N VAL A 95 -4.51 10.64 -22.74
CA VAL A 95 -3.39 10.46 -23.68
C VAL A 95 -3.95 10.43 -25.10
N SER A 96 -4.44 11.57 -25.56
CA SER A 96 -4.99 11.72 -26.92
C SER A 96 -4.81 13.15 -27.46
N ASP A 97 -5.24 13.36 -28.69
CA ASP A 97 -5.33 14.67 -29.36
C ASP A 97 -6.66 15.39 -29.06
N ARG A 98 -7.55 14.78 -28.27
CA ARG A 98 -8.87 15.31 -27.89
C ARG A 98 -8.86 15.77 -26.43
N ASP A 99 -9.91 16.52 -26.06
CA ASP A 99 -10.08 16.99 -24.69
C ASP A 99 -10.30 15.80 -23.72
N PRO A 100 -9.58 15.75 -22.59
CA PRO A 100 -9.74 14.66 -21.62
C PRO A 100 -11.15 14.62 -21.03
N ASP A 101 -11.73 13.42 -20.99
CA ASP A 101 -13.00 13.15 -20.31
C ASP A 101 -12.73 12.52 -18.94
N TRP A 102 -12.89 13.32 -17.88
CA TRP A 102 -12.53 12.94 -16.52
C TRP A 102 -13.63 12.15 -15.83
N ASN A 103 -13.25 11.20 -14.99
CA ASN A 103 -14.19 10.50 -14.14
C ASN A 103 -14.93 11.48 -13.22
N PRO A 104 -16.23 11.30 -12.97
CA PRO A 104 -17.04 12.28 -12.22
C PRO A 104 -16.70 12.34 -10.72
N ARG A 105 -16.00 11.33 -10.19
CA ARG A 105 -15.64 11.23 -8.78
C ARG A 105 -14.30 10.55 -8.58
N ILE A 106 -13.68 10.82 -7.44
CA ILE A 106 -12.52 10.09 -6.93
C ILE A 106 -13.02 8.73 -6.41
N GLY A 107 -12.35 7.65 -6.82
CA GLY A 107 -12.59 6.31 -6.32
C GLY A 107 -11.83 6.05 -5.04
N PHE A 108 -12.45 5.33 -4.11
CA PHE A 108 -11.84 4.92 -2.85
C PHE A 108 -11.65 3.40 -2.78
N SER A 109 -10.56 2.97 -2.15
CA SER A 109 -10.27 1.57 -1.86
C SER A 109 -10.00 1.38 -0.36
N LEU A 110 -10.45 0.24 0.16
CA LEU A 110 -10.19 -0.21 1.52
C LEU A 110 -9.88 -1.70 1.47
N LYS A 111 -8.87 -2.16 2.19
CA LYS A 111 -8.54 -3.58 2.26
C LYS A 111 -8.08 -3.94 3.66
N PHE A 112 -8.65 -5.01 4.19
CA PHE A 112 -8.33 -5.54 5.50
C PHE A 112 -7.99 -7.03 5.40
N ARG A 113 -6.79 -7.39 5.84
CA ARG A 113 -6.38 -8.79 5.93
C ARG A 113 -6.85 -9.39 7.25
N LEU A 114 -7.66 -10.43 7.13
CA LEU A 114 -8.23 -11.17 8.26
C LEU A 114 -7.25 -12.22 8.79
N ILE A 115 -6.62 -12.96 7.89
CA ILE A 115 -5.74 -14.08 8.21
C ILE A 115 -4.45 -13.88 7.41
N ASP A 116 -3.31 -13.91 8.10
CA ASP A 116 -2.00 -13.89 7.47
C ASP A 116 -1.71 -15.27 6.86
N GLU A 117 -1.00 -15.30 5.75
CA GLU A 117 -0.60 -16.55 5.11
C GLU A 117 0.37 -17.33 6.02
N LEU A 118 0.02 -18.57 6.31
CA LEU A 118 0.80 -19.49 7.13
C LEU A 118 1.13 -20.73 6.29
N GLU A 119 2.04 -21.56 6.79
CA GLU A 119 2.47 -22.76 6.06
C GLU A 119 1.31 -23.71 5.67
N TYR A 120 0.27 -23.78 6.50
CA TYR A 120 -0.88 -24.66 6.30
C TYR A 120 -2.20 -23.92 5.98
N PHE A 121 -2.24 -22.59 6.13
CA PHE A 121 -3.45 -21.78 5.96
C PHE A 121 -3.22 -20.65 4.94
N PRO A 122 -4.11 -20.48 3.94
CA PRO A 122 -3.99 -19.39 2.99
C PRO A 122 -4.27 -18.04 3.68
N GLY A 123 -3.69 -16.97 3.13
CA GLY A 123 -4.04 -15.62 3.55
C GLY A 123 -5.44 -15.27 3.10
N VAL A 124 -6.22 -14.62 3.97
CA VAL A 124 -7.60 -14.20 3.66
C VAL A 124 -7.73 -12.70 3.89
N ALA A 125 -8.26 -12.00 2.91
CA ALA A 125 -8.56 -10.57 3.02
C ALA A 125 -9.95 -10.25 2.50
N ILE A 126 -10.51 -9.17 3.02
CA ILE A 126 -11.71 -8.53 2.50
C ILE A 126 -11.36 -7.12 2.07
N GLY A 127 -12.10 -6.58 1.12
CA GLY A 127 -11.89 -5.22 0.68
C GLY A 127 -13.10 -4.62 0.01
N TYR A 128 -12.99 -3.34 -0.25
CA TYR A 128 -13.92 -2.53 -1.00
C TYR A 128 -13.14 -1.72 -2.03
N SER A 129 -13.66 -1.64 -3.25
CA SER A 129 -13.14 -0.72 -4.26
C SER A 129 -14.29 -0.15 -5.08
N ASP A 130 -14.42 1.18 -5.06
CA ASP A 130 -15.40 1.93 -5.85
C ASP A 130 -14.91 2.20 -7.28
N GLN A 131 -13.60 2.12 -7.52
CA GLN A 131 -13.03 2.46 -8.82
C GLN A 131 -13.16 1.33 -9.83
N GLY A 132 -13.84 1.61 -10.95
CA GLY A 132 -13.82 0.80 -12.17
C GLY A 132 -12.78 1.30 -13.16
N TYR A 133 -12.82 0.84 -14.41
CA TYR A 133 -11.96 1.35 -15.47
C TYR A 133 -12.66 1.30 -16.83
N GLY A 134 -12.13 2.04 -17.81
CA GLY A 134 -12.81 2.31 -19.09
C GLY A 134 -13.65 3.58 -19.05
N ALA A 135 -14.42 3.83 -20.11
CA ALA A 135 -15.24 5.03 -20.22
C ALA A 135 -16.35 5.03 -19.16
N TRP A 136 -16.67 6.22 -18.63
CA TRP A 136 -17.80 6.41 -17.73
C TRP A 136 -19.07 6.72 -18.54
N HIS A 137 -20.11 5.93 -18.35
CA HIS A 137 -21.41 6.13 -18.98
C HIS A 137 -22.35 6.81 -17.99
N GLY A 138 -22.60 8.11 -18.19
CA GLY A 138 -23.47 8.92 -17.32
C GLY A 138 -24.90 8.38 -17.22
N ASP A 139 -25.49 7.94 -18.34
CA ASP A 139 -26.88 7.45 -18.40
C ASP A 139 -27.12 6.19 -17.55
N MET A 140 -26.09 5.37 -17.38
CA MET A 140 -26.15 4.11 -16.63
C MET A 140 -25.39 4.17 -15.30
N GLU A 141 -24.79 5.33 -14.98
CA GLU A 141 -23.93 5.56 -13.82
C GLU A 141 -22.88 4.45 -13.62
N ARG A 142 -22.17 4.05 -14.68
CA ARG A 142 -21.20 2.94 -14.62
C ARG A 142 -20.01 3.10 -15.56
N PHE A 143 -18.90 2.48 -15.16
CA PHE A 143 -17.75 2.25 -16.03
C PHE A 143 -18.00 1.05 -16.98
N ASP A 144 -17.25 0.99 -18.09
CA ASP A 144 -17.19 -0.20 -18.96
C ASP A 144 -16.86 -1.46 -18.16
N PHE A 145 -15.75 -1.41 -17.40
CA PHE A 145 -15.37 -2.42 -16.44
C PHE A 145 -15.74 -1.94 -15.06
N LYS A 146 -16.79 -2.56 -14.52
CA LYS A 146 -17.34 -2.20 -13.21
C LYS A 146 -16.31 -2.37 -12.11
N SER A 147 -16.43 -1.50 -11.11
CA SER A 147 -15.70 -1.63 -9.86
C SER A 147 -16.06 -2.93 -9.16
N ARG A 148 -15.13 -3.41 -8.31
CA ARG A 148 -15.32 -4.67 -7.58
C ARG A 148 -16.38 -4.54 -6.48
N GLY A 149 -16.60 -3.33 -5.96
CA GLY A 149 -17.40 -3.13 -4.76
C GLY A 149 -16.78 -3.88 -3.59
N PHE A 150 -17.61 -4.54 -2.78
CA PHE A 150 -17.15 -5.43 -1.72
C PHE A 150 -16.65 -6.74 -2.31
N TYR A 151 -15.47 -7.16 -1.90
CA TYR A 151 -14.86 -8.42 -2.31
C TYR A 151 -14.19 -9.13 -1.13
N ALA A 152 -14.04 -10.43 -1.27
CA ALA A 152 -13.19 -11.26 -0.44
C ALA A 152 -12.19 -11.98 -1.33
N VAL A 153 -11.01 -12.27 -0.81
CA VAL A 153 -9.96 -12.95 -1.54
C VAL A 153 -9.19 -13.86 -0.61
N THR A 154 -8.87 -15.05 -1.11
CA THR A 154 -7.91 -15.96 -0.50
C THR A 154 -6.71 -16.09 -1.43
N SER A 155 -5.49 -16.00 -0.90
CA SER A 155 -4.28 -16.21 -1.70
C SER A 155 -3.24 -17.01 -0.96
N ARG A 156 -2.45 -17.77 -1.71
CA ARG A 156 -1.31 -18.52 -1.19
C ARG A 156 -0.17 -18.56 -2.21
N SER A 157 1.03 -18.36 -1.71
CA SER A 157 2.30 -18.48 -2.42
C SER A 157 2.99 -19.80 -2.08
N PHE A 158 3.65 -20.39 -3.07
CA PHE A 158 4.40 -21.63 -2.99
C PHE A 158 5.78 -21.39 -3.58
N TYR A 159 6.79 -21.81 -2.83
CA TYR A 159 8.15 -21.84 -3.34
C TYR A 159 8.48 -23.27 -3.75
N PHE A 160 8.58 -23.52 -5.06
CA PHE A 160 8.91 -24.83 -5.61
C PHE A 160 10.16 -24.75 -6.49
N TYR A 161 11.24 -25.42 -6.08
CA TYR A 161 12.46 -25.61 -6.88
C TYR A 161 12.96 -24.33 -7.60
N LYS A 162 13.07 -23.22 -6.85
CA LYS A 162 13.45 -21.87 -7.32
C LYS A 162 12.40 -21.12 -8.14
N TRP A 163 11.19 -21.64 -8.24
CA TRP A 163 10.03 -20.95 -8.81
C TRP A 163 9.08 -20.53 -7.69
N THR A 164 8.57 -19.31 -7.79
CA THR A 164 7.46 -18.86 -6.96
C THR A 164 6.18 -19.01 -7.77
N ALA A 165 5.29 -19.89 -7.33
CA ALA A 165 3.96 -20.06 -7.90
C ALA A 165 2.92 -19.69 -6.84
N GLY A 166 1.75 -19.21 -7.23
CA GLY A 166 0.71 -18.88 -6.27
C GLY A 166 -0.66 -19.02 -6.89
N TRP A 167 -1.66 -19.28 -6.05
CA TRP A 167 -3.06 -19.20 -6.44
C TRP A 167 -3.76 -18.14 -5.60
N HIS A 168 -4.76 -17.49 -6.20
CA HIS A 168 -5.61 -16.52 -5.55
C HIS A 168 -7.02 -16.62 -6.15
N VAL A 169 -8.04 -16.50 -5.32
CA VAL A 169 -9.46 -16.54 -5.73
C VAL A 169 -10.27 -15.55 -4.92
#